data_AF-A0A1U8LB21-F1
#
_entry.id   AF-A0A1U8LB21-F1
#
_cell.length_a   1.000
_cell.length_b   1.000
_cell.length_c   1.000
_cell.angle_alpha   90.00
_cell.angle_beta   90.00
_cell.angle_gamma   90.00
#
_symmetry.space_group_name_H-M   'P 1'
#
loop_
_entity.id
_entity.type
_entity.pdbx_description
1 polymer ?
#
loop_
_entity_poly.entity_id
_entity_poly.type
_entity_poly.pdbx_seq_one_letter_code
_entity_poly.pdbx_strand_id
1 'polypeptide(L)'
;MKEIWGQWDDEVKQLFYCHYGDLPYLLDVKVDEHLFRALAQYWNSTYSCFTFGKVDLVPTMEEYTTLFHCPKIQVDRIYARPANVPAFSKKLMNITGMSEQWVTTRIKQKGDYKCIPWRNLMDLVLAHPDVKKRVDVFALSIYGLVIFPKALGHVDEAVADFFDRLGKGTTAVPVILAETFRSLNACRRAGEGRFIGCAQLLLSWFHSHFWKVEKVSYRIFSENYSPLKELVATPRRDDVTEENWMTVLQNLQEEDVEWRAPWMVPDEILYRCGDFDWVPLLGVWGAVGYAPLLALRQYRSRQFTPPTYGLAQCEFMFTGNN
;
A
#
# COMPACT_ATOMS: atom_id res chain seq x y z
N MET A 1 -3.09 17.68 4.95
CA MET A 1 -2.70 17.13 3.63
C MET A 1 -3.80 17.36 2.60
N LYS A 2 -5.05 16.94 2.83
CA LYS A 2 -6.19 17.22 1.93
C LYS A 2 -6.35 18.69 1.57
N GLU A 3 -6.34 19.57 2.57
CA GLU A 3 -6.46 21.02 2.37
C GLU A 3 -5.34 21.56 1.47
N ILE A 4 -4.10 21.12 1.71
CA ILE A 4 -2.94 21.50 0.89
C ILE A 4 -3.13 21.05 -0.56
N TRP A 5 -3.56 19.80 -0.78
CA TRP A 5 -3.87 19.28 -2.11
C TRP A 5 -4.98 20.08 -2.79
N GLY A 6 -6.02 20.46 -2.05
CA GLY A 6 -7.13 21.28 -2.55
C GLY A 6 -6.71 22.69 -2.98
N GLN A 7 -5.67 23.25 -2.38
CA GLN A 7 -5.15 24.60 -2.69
C GLN A 7 -4.22 24.64 -3.90
N TRP A 8 -3.71 23.50 -4.38
CA TRP A 8 -2.86 23.47 -5.56
C TRP A 8 -3.66 23.69 -6.83
N ASP A 9 -3.10 24.49 -7.74
CA ASP A 9 -3.59 24.64 -9.10
C ASP A 9 -3.42 23.35 -9.91
N ASP A 10 -4.02 23.34 -11.11
CA ASP A 10 -4.02 22.17 -11.96
C ASP A 10 -2.60 21.84 -12.48
N GLU A 11 -1.73 22.82 -12.69
CA GLU A 11 -0.36 22.58 -13.18
C GLU A 11 0.46 21.79 -12.15
N VAL A 12 0.40 22.19 -10.88
CA VAL A 12 1.09 21.48 -9.79
C VAL A 12 0.49 20.08 -9.58
N LYS A 13 -0.84 19.95 -9.68
CA LYS A 13 -1.51 18.64 -9.60
C LYS A 13 -1.10 17.72 -10.76
N GLN A 14 -1.04 18.22 -11.99
CA GLN A 14 -0.56 17.46 -13.14
C GLN A 14 0.89 17.02 -12.95
N LEU A 15 1.76 17.90 -12.44
CA LEU A 15 3.13 17.52 -12.10
C LEU A 15 3.18 16.38 -11.08
N PHE A 16 2.30 16.40 -10.07
CA PHE A 16 2.18 15.30 -9.12
C PHE A 16 1.74 14.00 -9.82
N TYR A 17 0.63 14.03 -10.57
CA TYR A 17 0.08 12.86 -11.27
C TYR A 17 1.11 12.22 -12.21
N CYS A 18 1.85 13.02 -12.97
CA CYS A 18 2.91 12.52 -13.86
C CYS A 18 4.02 11.78 -13.12
N HIS A 19 4.27 12.06 -11.84
CA HIS A 19 5.36 11.44 -11.08
C HIS A 19 4.92 10.33 -10.14
N TYR A 20 3.71 10.45 -9.60
CA TYR A 20 3.27 9.68 -8.45
C TYR A 20 1.88 9.06 -8.63
N GLY A 21 1.25 9.28 -9.78
CA GLY A 21 -0.05 8.70 -10.10
C GLY A 21 -1.17 9.19 -9.17
N ASP A 22 -2.11 8.30 -8.92
CA ASP A 22 -3.38 8.58 -8.26
C ASP A 22 -3.32 8.60 -6.72
N LEU A 23 -2.11 8.62 -6.15
CA LEU A 23 -1.87 8.66 -4.71
C LEU A 23 -2.69 9.68 -3.90
N PRO A 24 -2.98 10.91 -4.37
CA PRO A 24 -3.69 11.89 -3.57
C PRO A 24 -5.11 11.43 -3.21
N TYR A 25 -5.74 10.57 -4.03
CA TYR A 25 -7.07 10.03 -3.73
C TYR A 25 -7.09 9.14 -2.48
N LEU A 26 -5.95 8.57 -2.08
CA LEU A 26 -5.84 7.83 -0.81
C LEU A 26 -6.12 8.73 0.39
N LEU A 27 -5.87 10.05 0.29
CA LEU A 27 -6.23 10.96 1.36
C LEU A 27 -7.74 10.94 1.58
N ASP A 28 -8.53 10.81 0.52
CA ASP A 28 -9.98 10.87 0.54
C ASP A 28 -10.69 9.55 0.81
N VAL A 29 -9.99 8.43 0.73
CA VAL A 29 -10.51 7.14 1.16
C VAL A 29 -10.72 7.14 2.68
N LYS A 30 -11.97 7.03 3.09
CA LYS A 30 -12.33 6.82 4.49
C LYS A 30 -11.88 5.43 4.94
N VAL A 31 -11.29 5.36 6.13
CA VAL A 31 -10.93 4.10 6.79
C VAL A 31 -12.04 3.77 7.76
N ASP A 32 -12.87 2.79 7.43
CA ASP A 32 -13.83 2.20 8.37
C ASP A 32 -13.06 1.29 9.33
N GLU A 33 -12.88 1.76 10.57
CA GLU A 33 -12.16 1.03 11.61
C GLU A 33 -12.86 -0.27 12.01
N HIS A 34 -14.20 -0.29 12.00
CA HIS A 34 -14.98 -1.48 12.35
C HIS A 34 -14.85 -2.55 11.28
N LEU A 35 -14.97 -2.17 10.01
CA LEU A 35 -14.71 -3.08 8.89
C LEU A 35 -13.28 -3.61 8.94
N PHE A 36 -12.29 -2.74 9.16
CA PHE A 36 -10.89 -3.16 9.20
C PHE A 36 -10.64 -4.19 10.31
N ARG A 37 -11.17 -3.95 11.53
CA ARG A 37 -11.02 -4.88 12.66
C ARG A 37 -11.69 -6.21 12.37
N ALA A 38 -12.92 -6.21 11.85
CA ALA A 38 -13.63 -7.42 11.46
C ALA A 38 -12.86 -8.18 10.37
N LEU A 39 -12.43 -7.49 9.31
CA LEU A 39 -11.67 -8.05 8.19
C LEU A 39 -10.37 -8.72 8.65
N ALA A 40 -9.63 -8.06 9.56
CA ALA A 40 -8.40 -8.61 10.11
C ALA A 40 -8.63 -9.97 10.81
N GLN A 41 -9.82 -10.23 11.37
CA GLN A 41 -10.16 -11.52 11.99
C GLN A 41 -10.25 -12.69 11.00
N TYR A 42 -10.29 -12.43 9.70
CA TYR A 42 -10.32 -13.45 8.66
C TYR A 42 -8.98 -13.62 7.95
N TRP A 43 -7.94 -12.89 8.37
CA TRP A 43 -6.60 -13.09 7.84
C TRP A 43 -6.02 -14.44 8.31
N ASN A 44 -5.54 -15.22 7.35
CA ASN A 44 -4.92 -16.52 7.54
C ASN A 44 -3.40 -16.41 7.30
N SER A 45 -2.64 -16.28 8.39
CA SER A 45 -1.18 -16.07 8.32
C SER A 45 -0.39 -17.24 7.74
N THR A 46 -0.95 -18.45 7.76
CA THR A 46 -0.32 -19.64 7.15
C THR A 46 -0.25 -19.53 5.63
N TYR A 47 -1.27 -18.91 5.02
CA TYR A 47 -1.41 -18.81 3.57
C TYR A 47 -1.22 -17.38 3.04
N SER A 48 -1.15 -16.39 3.93
CA SER A 48 -1.11 -14.96 3.62
C SER A 48 -2.27 -14.53 2.73
N CYS A 49 -3.49 -14.94 3.09
CA CYS A 49 -4.75 -14.57 2.43
C CYS A 49 -5.88 -14.36 3.45
N PHE A 50 -6.99 -13.77 3.01
CA PHE A 50 -8.24 -13.77 3.77
C PHE A 50 -9.04 -15.01 3.45
N THR A 51 -9.57 -15.69 4.47
CA THR A 51 -10.38 -16.91 4.34
C THR A 51 -11.73 -16.71 5.00
N PHE A 52 -12.80 -16.71 4.21
CA PHE A 52 -14.20 -16.63 4.63
C PHE A 52 -14.91 -17.93 4.26
N GLY A 53 -14.78 -18.96 5.11
CA GLY A 53 -15.32 -20.29 4.82
C GLY A 53 -14.65 -20.92 3.59
N LYS A 54 -15.35 -20.93 2.44
CA LYS A 54 -14.84 -21.47 1.15
C LYS A 54 -14.30 -20.40 0.21
N VAL A 55 -14.40 -19.13 0.61
CA VAL A 55 -13.90 -17.99 -0.17
C VAL A 55 -12.52 -17.63 0.35
N ASP A 56 -11.51 -17.79 -0.49
CA ASP A 56 -10.17 -17.24 -0.25
C ASP A 56 -9.91 -16.10 -1.22
N LEU A 57 -9.44 -14.97 -0.69
CA LEU A 57 -9.11 -13.77 -1.44
C LEU A 57 -7.86 -13.11 -0.87
N VAL A 58 -7.07 -12.48 -1.73
CA VAL A 58 -5.86 -11.77 -1.31
C VAL A 58 -5.64 -10.54 -2.19
N PRO A 59 -5.17 -9.42 -1.62
CA PRO A 59 -4.68 -8.30 -2.42
C PRO A 59 -3.54 -8.75 -3.34
N THR A 60 -3.73 -8.66 -4.66
CA THR A 60 -2.72 -9.10 -5.62
C THR A 60 -1.86 -7.94 -6.15
N MET A 61 -0.69 -8.25 -6.72
CA MET A 61 0.18 -7.23 -7.32
C MET A 61 -0.49 -6.55 -8.51
N GLU A 62 -1.23 -7.30 -9.32
CA GLU A 62 -1.90 -6.80 -10.53
C GLU A 62 -3.05 -5.86 -10.16
N GLU A 63 -3.83 -6.24 -9.15
CA GLU A 63 -4.90 -5.40 -8.59
C GLU A 63 -4.34 -4.12 -7.99
N TYR A 64 -3.30 -4.22 -7.15
CA TYR A 64 -2.70 -3.04 -6.55
C TYR A 64 -1.98 -2.18 -7.58
N THR A 65 -1.41 -2.75 -8.64
CA THR A 65 -0.81 -1.98 -9.74
C THR A 65 -1.86 -1.16 -10.47
N THR A 66 -3.04 -1.77 -10.73
CA THR A 66 -4.16 -1.07 -11.36
C THR A 66 -4.77 -0.01 -10.43
N LEU A 67 -4.98 -0.32 -9.15
CA LEU A 67 -5.50 0.63 -8.15
C LEU A 67 -4.54 1.82 -7.93
N PHE A 68 -3.24 1.54 -7.84
CA PHE A 68 -2.22 2.54 -7.55
C PHE A 68 -1.96 3.48 -8.74
N HIS A 69 -2.14 2.97 -9.96
CA HIS A 69 -2.08 3.71 -11.23
C HIS A 69 -0.96 4.76 -11.27
N CYS A 70 0.30 4.31 -11.21
CA CYS A 70 1.46 5.19 -11.24
C CYS A 70 2.26 5.01 -12.54
N PRO A 71 2.24 5.99 -13.47
CA PRO A 71 2.73 5.83 -14.84
C PRO A 71 4.26 5.72 -14.96
N LYS A 72 5.03 6.10 -13.93
CA LYS A 72 6.51 6.06 -13.96
C LYS A 72 7.12 4.77 -13.41
N ILE A 73 6.31 3.83 -12.95
CA ILE A 73 6.81 2.60 -12.36
C ILE A 73 7.11 1.60 -13.49
N GLN A 74 8.37 1.22 -13.64
CA GLN A 74 8.75 0.07 -14.45
C GLN A 74 8.46 -1.19 -13.64
N VAL A 75 7.64 -2.08 -14.18
CA VAL A 75 7.22 -3.34 -13.54
C VAL A 75 8.42 -4.24 -13.21
N ASP A 76 9.53 -4.09 -13.95
CA ASP A 76 10.68 -5.01 -13.91
C ASP A 76 11.73 -4.72 -12.83
N ARG A 77 11.64 -3.59 -12.10
CA ARG A 77 12.63 -3.24 -11.06
C ARG A 77 12.08 -3.48 -9.65
N ILE A 78 12.33 -4.69 -9.15
CA ILE A 78 11.99 -5.10 -7.79
C ILE A 78 12.82 -4.30 -6.78
N TYR A 79 12.21 -3.93 -5.65
CA TYR A 79 12.91 -3.31 -4.54
C TYR A 79 13.95 -4.27 -3.95
N ALA A 80 15.19 -3.79 -3.83
CA ALA A 80 16.25 -4.50 -3.11
C ALA A 80 16.85 -3.54 -2.07
N ARG A 81 16.89 -3.96 -0.80
CA ARG A 81 17.57 -3.20 0.25
C ARG A 81 19.09 -3.21 -0.04
N PRO A 82 19.76 -2.05 -0.21
CA PRO A 82 21.19 -2.04 -0.47
C PRO A 82 21.97 -2.32 0.81
N ALA A 83 23.15 -2.93 0.67
CA ALA A 83 24.10 -3.03 1.77
C ALA A 83 24.61 -1.63 2.21
N ASN A 84 24.81 -0.72 1.25
CA ASN A 84 25.29 0.64 1.49
C ASN A 84 24.18 1.67 1.21
N VAL A 85 23.37 1.97 2.23
CA VAL A 85 22.37 3.04 2.17
C VAL A 85 23.04 4.37 2.52
N PRO A 86 22.88 5.45 1.71
CA PRO A 86 23.30 6.79 2.13
C PRO A 86 22.69 7.18 3.48
N ALA A 87 23.36 8.02 4.27
CA ALA A 87 22.81 8.47 5.57
C ALA A 87 21.42 9.13 5.43
N PHE A 88 20.56 9.01 6.45
CA PHE A 88 19.22 9.64 6.47
C PHE A 88 19.24 11.11 6.04
N SER A 89 20.19 11.87 6.59
CA SER A 89 20.35 13.29 6.31
C SER A 89 20.56 13.56 4.82
N LYS A 90 21.48 12.82 4.18
CA LYS A 90 21.80 12.96 2.76
C LYS A 90 20.59 12.70 1.85
N LYS A 91 19.77 11.71 2.18
CA LYS A 91 18.54 11.40 1.42
C LYS A 91 17.52 12.51 1.55
N LEU A 92 17.28 12.98 2.78
CA LEU A 92 16.37 14.10 3.02
C LEU A 92 16.87 15.39 2.35
N MET A 93 18.18 15.67 2.34
CA MET A 93 18.73 16.81 1.60
C MET A 93 18.42 16.70 0.10
N ASN A 94 18.62 15.53 -0.49
CA ASN A 94 18.32 15.31 -1.92
C ASN A 94 16.83 15.50 -2.22
N ILE A 95 15.94 14.94 -1.40
CA ILE A 95 14.49 15.02 -1.59
C ILE A 95 13.99 16.45 -1.37
N THR A 96 14.41 17.08 -0.27
CA THR A 96 13.88 18.39 0.17
C THR A 96 14.59 19.59 -0.46
N GLY A 97 15.83 19.44 -0.93
CA GLY A 97 16.68 20.55 -1.35
C GLY A 97 17.30 21.35 -0.20
N MET A 98 17.09 20.93 1.06
CA MET A 98 17.55 21.67 2.24
C MET A 98 19.00 21.35 2.61
N SER A 99 19.62 22.26 3.38
CA SER A 99 20.99 22.08 3.89
C SER A 99 21.07 20.96 4.92
N GLU A 100 22.28 20.40 5.08
CA GLU A 100 22.54 19.36 6.08
C GLU A 100 22.17 19.80 7.50
N GLN A 101 22.52 21.04 7.86
CA GLN A 101 22.18 21.62 9.16
C GLN A 101 20.66 21.68 9.38
N TRP A 102 19.89 22.05 8.35
CA TRP A 102 18.44 22.11 8.46
C TRP A 102 17.84 20.73 8.73
N VAL A 103 18.32 19.71 8.01
CA VAL A 103 17.84 18.33 8.09
C VAL A 103 18.23 17.68 9.42
N THR A 104 19.52 17.71 9.76
CA THR A 104 20.05 17.06 10.98
C THR A 104 19.40 17.60 12.25
N THR A 105 19.10 18.90 12.32
CA THR A 105 18.40 19.52 13.46
C THR A 105 16.94 19.06 13.59
N ARG A 106 16.33 18.55 12.52
CA ARG A 106 14.90 18.15 12.48
C ARG A 106 14.68 16.65 12.51
N ILE A 107 15.72 15.84 12.24
CA ILE A 107 15.69 14.40 12.45
C ILE A 107 15.56 14.14 13.96
N LYS A 108 14.63 13.25 14.32
CA LYS A 108 14.42 12.80 15.69
C LYS A 108 14.66 11.30 15.80
N GLN A 109 15.34 10.91 16.87
CA GLN A 109 15.40 9.51 17.30
C GLN A 109 14.13 9.17 18.08
N LYS A 110 13.46 8.08 17.73
CA LYS A 110 12.30 7.53 18.45
C LYS A 110 12.49 6.03 18.62
N GLY A 111 12.90 5.60 19.82
CA GLY A 111 13.34 4.22 20.03
C GLY A 111 14.50 3.89 19.09
N ASP A 112 14.39 2.80 18.34
CA ASP A 112 15.45 2.30 17.46
C ASP A 112 15.47 2.95 16.07
N TYR A 113 14.53 3.86 15.76
CA TYR A 113 14.41 4.43 14.42
C TYR A 113 14.54 5.96 14.41
N LYS A 114 15.06 6.46 13.28
CA LYS A 114 15.16 7.88 12.96
C LYS A 114 13.97 8.28 12.12
N CYS A 115 13.42 9.45 12.39
CA CYS A 115 12.28 9.97 11.65
C CYS A 115 12.31 11.48 11.54
N ILE A 116 11.55 12.03 10.60
CA ILE A 116 11.32 13.48 10.46
C ILE A 116 9.82 13.79 10.71
N PRO A 117 9.48 14.78 11.55
CA PRO A 117 8.08 15.13 11.80
C PRO A 117 7.39 15.70 10.56
N TRP A 118 6.13 15.33 10.34
CA TRP A 118 5.29 15.87 9.26
C TRP A 118 5.24 17.40 9.27
N ARG A 119 5.14 18.03 10.45
CA ARG A 119 5.09 19.49 10.56
C ARG A 119 6.26 20.18 9.84
N ASN A 120 7.47 19.62 9.96
CA ASN A 120 8.66 20.15 9.29
C ASN A 120 8.61 19.97 7.77
N LEU A 121 8.05 18.86 7.29
CA LEU A 121 7.85 18.62 5.86
C LEU A 121 6.73 19.50 5.31
N MET A 122 5.67 19.71 6.06
CA MET A 122 4.52 20.54 5.72
C MET A 122 4.94 21.99 5.42
N ASP A 123 5.82 22.56 6.25
CA ASP A 123 6.37 23.90 6.02
C ASP A 123 7.04 24.01 4.64
N LEU A 124 7.77 22.96 4.22
CA LEU A 124 8.39 22.89 2.90
C LEU A 124 7.35 22.74 1.78
N VAL A 125 6.34 21.89 1.97
CA VAL A 125 5.27 21.71 0.97
C VAL A 125 4.54 23.03 0.70
N LEU A 126 4.39 23.88 1.73
CA LEU A 126 3.71 25.16 1.61
C LEU A 126 4.61 26.25 1.02
N ALA A 127 5.88 26.34 1.43
CA ALA A 127 6.71 27.52 1.19
C ALA A 127 7.98 27.28 0.34
N HIS A 128 8.31 26.05 -0.05
CA HIS A 128 9.54 25.79 -0.79
C HIS A 128 9.50 26.47 -2.18
N PRO A 129 10.55 27.20 -2.61
CA PRO A 129 10.53 27.98 -3.85
C PRO A 129 10.47 27.09 -5.10
N ASP A 130 11.10 25.92 -5.06
CA ASP A 130 11.02 24.91 -6.11
C ASP A 130 9.74 24.08 -5.97
N VAL A 131 8.84 24.21 -6.95
CA VAL A 131 7.56 23.48 -7.03
C VAL A 131 7.78 21.97 -7.07
N LYS A 132 8.82 21.48 -7.77
CA LYS A 132 9.11 20.05 -7.84
C LYS A 132 9.45 19.49 -6.47
N LYS A 133 10.21 20.23 -5.66
CA LYS A 133 10.51 19.84 -4.27
C LYS A 133 9.25 19.84 -3.39
N ARG A 134 8.32 20.78 -3.58
CA ARG A 134 7.02 20.74 -2.87
C ARG A 134 6.27 19.45 -3.17
N VAL A 135 6.21 19.07 -4.45
CA VAL A 135 5.56 17.83 -4.93
C VAL A 135 6.25 16.59 -4.35
N ASP A 136 7.59 16.52 -4.40
CA ASP A 136 8.36 15.37 -3.88
C ASP A 136 8.20 15.20 -2.38
N VAL A 137 8.25 16.30 -1.61
CA VAL A 137 8.07 16.26 -0.15
C VAL A 137 6.63 15.89 0.21
N PHE A 138 5.64 16.35 -0.56
CA PHE A 138 4.25 15.95 -0.37
C PHE A 138 4.06 14.46 -0.62
N ALA A 139 4.62 13.93 -1.71
CA ALA A 139 4.58 12.50 -2.03
C ALA A 139 5.28 11.66 -0.96
N LEU A 140 6.49 12.03 -0.53
CA LEU A 140 7.19 11.39 0.59
C LEU A 140 6.31 11.31 1.84
N SER A 141 5.52 12.36 2.09
CA SER A 141 4.63 12.44 3.24
C SER A 141 3.42 11.52 3.10
N ILE A 142 2.84 11.36 1.91
CA ILE A 142 1.82 10.33 1.66
C ILE A 142 2.41 8.94 1.89
N TYR A 143 3.61 8.67 1.38
CA TYR A 143 4.29 7.38 1.62
C TYR A 143 4.53 7.12 3.11
N GLY A 144 5.04 8.08 3.87
CA GLY A 144 5.38 7.88 5.28
C GLY A 144 4.21 7.94 6.26
N LEU A 145 3.13 8.64 5.92
CA LEU A 145 2.00 8.88 6.84
C LEU A 145 0.76 8.07 6.49
N VAL A 146 0.60 7.63 5.24
CA VAL A 146 -0.58 6.91 4.76
C VAL A 146 -0.23 5.49 4.34
N ILE A 147 0.84 5.32 3.56
CA ILE A 147 1.19 4.01 2.98
C ILE A 147 2.00 3.15 3.96
N PHE A 148 2.98 3.75 4.62
CA PHE A 148 3.88 3.09 5.57
C PHE A 148 3.86 3.80 6.94
N PRO A 149 2.72 3.89 7.63
CA PRO A 149 2.54 4.71 8.83
C PRO A 149 3.17 4.08 10.09
N LYS A 150 4.50 4.07 10.18
CA LYS A 150 5.26 3.48 11.30
C LYS A 150 5.09 4.25 12.60
N ALA A 151 5.22 5.58 12.54
CA ALA A 151 5.14 6.47 13.67
C ALA A 151 4.16 7.61 13.38
N LEU A 152 3.23 7.85 14.30
CA LEU A 152 2.16 8.83 14.09
C LEU A 152 2.73 10.22 13.80
N GLY A 153 2.39 10.81 12.65
CA GLY A 153 2.81 12.14 12.24
C GLY A 153 4.30 12.27 11.91
N HIS A 154 5.00 11.17 11.64
CA HIS A 154 6.44 11.17 11.31
C HIS A 154 6.71 10.28 10.09
N VAL A 155 7.69 10.67 9.28
CA VAL A 155 8.20 9.85 8.17
C VAL A 155 9.48 9.14 8.63
N ASP A 156 9.48 7.81 8.55
CA ASP A 156 10.57 6.93 8.98
C ASP A 156 11.74 6.91 7.97
N GLU A 157 12.95 6.66 8.46
CA GLU A 157 14.14 6.54 7.60
C GLU A 157 13.98 5.48 6.50
N ALA A 158 13.42 4.31 6.81
CA ALA A 158 13.25 3.24 5.82
C ALA A 158 12.26 3.64 4.72
N VAL A 159 11.30 4.51 5.02
CA VAL A 159 10.38 5.05 4.00
C VAL A 159 11.11 6.05 3.09
N ALA A 160 11.99 6.89 3.64
CA ALA A 160 12.81 7.78 2.84
C ALA A 160 13.81 7.00 1.96
N ASP A 161 14.35 5.88 2.45
CA ASP A 161 15.20 4.96 1.67
C ASP A 161 14.48 4.40 0.47
N PHE A 162 13.26 3.92 0.70
CA PHE A 162 12.42 3.41 -0.34
C PHE A 162 11.99 4.51 -1.32
N PHE A 163 11.65 5.70 -0.84
CA PHE A 163 11.28 6.82 -1.70
C PHE A 163 12.42 7.28 -2.62
N ASP A 164 13.65 7.33 -2.14
CA ASP A 164 14.83 7.61 -2.99
C ASP A 164 14.99 6.56 -4.11
N ARG A 165 14.60 5.31 -3.85
CA ARG A 165 14.63 4.20 -4.83
C ARG A 165 13.47 4.24 -5.80
N LEU A 166 12.30 4.70 -5.38
CA LEU A 166 11.20 4.99 -6.30
C LEU A 166 11.64 5.96 -7.40
N GLY A 167 12.41 7.01 -7.03
CA GLY A 167 13.01 7.93 -8.00
C GLY A 167 13.99 7.28 -8.99
N LYS A 168 14.43 6.03 -8.73
CA LYS A 168 15.36 5.24 -9.56
C LYS A 168 14.65 4.10 -10.33
N GLY A 169 13.31 4.13 -10.34
CA GLY A 169 12.46 3.23 -11.13
C GLY A 169 11.99 1.97 -10.40
N THR A 170 12.18 1.86 -9.07
CA THR A 170 11.63 0.74 -8.30
C THR A 170 10.09 0.77 -8.24
N THR A 171 9.44 -0.39 -8.25
CA THR A 171 7.98 -0.49 -8.03
C THR A 171 7.59 -0.43 -6.55
N ALA A 172 6.51 0.29 -6.26
CA ALA A 172 5.97 0.40 -4.91
C ALA A 172 5.09 -0.78 -4.50
N VAL A 173 4.39 -1.38 -5.45
CA VAL A 173 3.31 -2.33 -5.17
C VAL A 173 3.78 -3.56 -4.38
N PRO A 174 4.86 -4.27 -4.76
CA PRO A 174 5.36 -5.39 -3.97
C PRO A 174 5.72 -5.00 -2.54
N VAL A 175 6.25 -3.79 -2.35
CA VAL A 175 6.65 -3.27 -1.04
C VAL A 175 5.43 -2.96 -0.16
N ILE A 176 4.37 -2.38 -0.75
CA ILE A 176 3.10 -2.10 -0.07
C ILE A 176 2.41 -3.40 0.35
N LEU A 177 2.36 -4.40 -0.54
CA LEU A 177 1.79 -5.71 -0.24
C LEU A 177 2.59 -6.43 0.84
N ALA A 178 3.92 -6.41 0.75
CA ALA A 178 4.79 -7.00 1.76
C ALA A 178 4.46 -6.46 3.16
N GLU A 179 4.42 -5.13 3.34
CA GLU A 179 4.12 -4.55 4.65
C GLU A 179 2.67 -4.77 5.09
N THR A 180 1.73 -4.79 4.15
CA THR A 180 0.33 -5.14 4.44
C THR A 180 0.25 -6.55 5.03
N PHE A 181 0.84 -7.56 4.37
CA PHE A 181 0.76 -8.95 4.80
C PHE A 181 1.53 -9.19 6.10
N ARG A 182 2.74 -8.62 6.22
CA ARG A 182 3.55 -8.71 7.44
C ARG A 182 2.82 -8.12 8.63
N SER A 183 2.18 -6.97 8.42
CA SER A 183 1.43 -6.32 9.49
C SER A 183 0.18 -7.11 9.86
N LEU A 184 -0.54 -7.70 8.91
CA LEU A 184 -1.68 -8.59 9.20
C LEU A 184 -1.23 -9.86 9.92
N ASN A 185 -0.10 -10.47 9.52
CA ASN A 185 0.53 -11.59 10.23
C ASN A 185 0.87 -11.22 11.67
N ALA A 186 1.47 -10.06 11.89
CA ALA A 186 1.80 -9.56 13.22
C ALA A 186 0.54 -9.36 14.08
N CYS A 187 -0.48 -8.66 13.55
CA CYS A 187 -1.76 -8.46 14.24
C CYS A 187 -2.43 -9.79 14.61
N ARG A 188 -2.37 -10.80 13.72
CA ARG A 188 -2.97 -12.11 13.99
C ARG A 188 -2.19 -12.96 14.99
N ARG A 189 -0.86 -12.94 14.94
CA ARG A 189 -0.03 -13.68 15.91
C ARG A 189 -0.13 -13.11 17.31
N ALA A 190 -0.15 -11.78 17.44
CA ALA A 190 -0.21 -11.12 18.74
C ALA A 190 -1.64 -11.06 19.29
N GLY A 191 -2.68 -11.12 18.45
CA GLY A 191 -4.08 -10.90 18.84
C GLY A 191 -4.40 -9.43 19.18
N GLU A 192 -3.37 -8.60 19.27
CA GLU A 192 -3.40 -7.16 19.52
C GLU A 192 -2.29 -6.48 18.70
N GLY A 193 -2.31 -5.15 18.65
CA GLY A 193 -1.24 -4.36 18.04
C GLY A 193 -1.71 -3.44 16.93
N ARG A 194 -0.74 -2.76 16.32
CA ARG A 194 -0.99 -1.70 15.34
C ARG A 194 -0.73 -2.22 13.93
N PHE A 195 -1.69 -2.01 13.04
CA PHE A 195 -1.47 -2.19 11.61
C PHE A 195 -0.52 -1.12 11.06
N ILE A 196 0.54 -1.55 10.37
CA ILE A 196 1.57 -0.72 9.74
C ILE A 196 1.54 -1.04 8.24
N GLY A 197 0.58 -0.45 7.54
CA GLY A 197 0.42 -0.57 6.10
C GLY A 197 -0.65 0.40 5.60
N CYS A 198 -0.98 0.34 4.31
CA CYS A 198 -1.96 1.23 3.71
C CYS A 198 -3.38 0.69 3.88
N ALA A 199 -4.05 1.07 4.96
CA ALA A 199 -5.42 0.62 5.26
C ALA A 199 -6.40 1.08 4.17
N GLN A 200 -6.18 2.26 3.60
CA GLN A 200 -6.98 2.80 2.50
C GLN A 200 -6.97 1.90 1.27
N LEU A 201 -5.80 1.39 0.87
CA LEU A 201 -5.70 0.47 -0.26
C LEU A 201 -6.35 -0.88 0.05
N LEU A 202 -6.12 -1.41 1.26
CA LEU A 202 -6.71 -2.69 1.65
C LEU A 202 -8.25 -2.65 1.67
N LEU A 203 -8.83 -1.60 2.25
CA LEU A 203 -10.29 -1.45 2.28
C LEU A 203 -10.85 -1.13 0.89
N SER A 204 -10.13 -0.36 0.07
CA SER A 204 -10.48 -0.09 -1.33
C SER A 204 -10.56 -1.38 -2.15
N TRP A 205 -9.55 -2.25 -1.99
CA TRP A 205 -9.53 -3.58 -2.58
C TRP A 205 -10.71 -4.42 -2.08
N PHE A 206 -10.92 -4.50 -0.76
CA PHE A 206 -12.02 -5.26 -0.19
C PHE A 206 -13.38 -4.82 -0.77
N HIS A 207 -13.67 -3.52 -0.78
CA HIS A 207 -14.93 -3.01 -1.33
C HIS A 207 -15.12 -3.37 -2.81
N SER A 208 -14.05 -3.47 -3.59
CA SER A 208 -14.14 -3.85 -5.01
C SER A 208 -14.58 -5.30 -5.26
N HIS A 209 -14.42 -6.19 -4.28
CA HIS A 209 -14.83 -7.60 -4.37
C HIS A 209 -16.14 -7.90 -3.64
N PHE A 210 -16.48 -7.14 -2.61
CA PHE A 210 -17.57 -7.49 -1.69
C PHE A 210 -18.76 -6.54 -1.72
N TRP A 211 -18.65 -5.41 -2.41
CA TRP A 211 -19.75 -4.46 -2.54
C TRP A 211 -20.21 -4.40 -3.99
N LYS A 212 -21.29 -5.14 -4.31
CA LYS A 212 -21.93 -5.10 -5.64
C LYS A 212 -22.47 -3.69 -5.90
N VAL A 213 -21.70 -2.86 -6.59
CA VAL A 213 -22.21 -1.63 -7.16
C VAL A 213 -23.00 -2.03 -8.40
N GLU A 214 -24.34 -1.91 -8.35
CA GLU A 214 -25.28 -2.31 -9.42
C GLU A 214 -25.00 -1.69 -10.80
N LYS A 215 -24.06 -0.74 -10.92
CA LYS A 215 -23.77 0.02 -12.14
C LYS A 215 -22.30 0.40 -12.33
N VAL A 216 -21.33 -0.46 -12.01
CA VAL A 216 -19.99 -0.26 -12.57
C VAL A 216 -20.00 -0.86 -13.97
N SER A 217 -20.32 -0.02 -14.96
CA SER A 217 -19.90 -0.27 -16.34
C SER A 217 -18.44 -0.70 -16.28
N TYR A 218 -18.09 -1.90 -16.77
CA TYR A 218 -16.69 -2.29 -16.99
C TYR A 218 -16.06 -1.23 -17.88
N ARG A 219 -15.50 -0.17 -17.29
CA ARG A 219 -14.89 0.92 -18.03
C ARG A 219 -13.53 0.42 -18.43
N ILE A 220 -13.50 -0.16 -19.63
CA ILE A 220 -12.27 -0.41 -20.37
C ILE A 220 -11.51 0.92 -20.36
N PHE A 221 -10.28 0.82 -19.85
CA PHE A 221 -9.32 1.88 -19.59
C PHE A 221 -9.43 3.04 -20.58
N SER A 222 -9.78 4.22 -20.08
CA SER A 222 -9.36 5.49 -20.70
C SER A 222 -8.17 5.99 -19.91
N GLU A 223 -7.17 6.62 -20.53
CA GLU A 223 -6.02 7.22 -19.83
C GLU A 223 -6.42 8.14 -18.65
N ASN A 224 -7.67 8.64 -18.66
CA ASN A 224 -8.24 9.52 -17.62
C ASN A 224 -9.01 8.78 -16.52
N TYR A 225 -9.02 7.44 -16.51
CA TYR A 225 -9.75 6.65 -15.53
C TYR A 225 -8.86 6.34 -14.32
N SER A 226 -9.41 6.55 -13.12
CA SER A 226 -8.74 6.28 -11.86
C SER A 226 -9.66 5.44 -10.96
N PRO A 227 -9.29 4.19 -10.65
CA PRO A 227 -10.06 3.35 -9.73
C PRO A 227 -10.25 3.99 -8.35
N LEU A 228 -9.20 4.60 -7.80
CA LEU A 228 -9.26 5.26 -6.49
C LEU A 228 -10.21 6.47 -6.51
N LYS A 229 -10.21 7.24 -7.60
CA LYS A 229 -11.14 8.37 -7.75
C LYS A 229 -12.60 7.91 -7.74
N GLU A 230 -12.92 6.83 -8.46
CA GLU A 230 -14.27 6.25 -8.48
C GLU A 230 -14.67 5.70 -7.11
N LEU A 231 -13.75 4.99 -6.45
CA LEU A 231 -13.97 4.43 -5.12
C LEU A 231 -14.23 5.51 -4.06
N VAL A 232 -13.61 6.67 -4.18
CA VAL A 232 -13.86 7.84 -3.30
C VAL A 232 -15.21 8.48 -3.60
N ALA A 233 -15.63 8.52 -4.86
CA ALA A 233 -16.92 9.09 -5.27
C ALA A 233 -18.12 8.18 -4.95
N THR A 234 -17.89 6.88 -4.75
CA THR A 234 -18.94 5.90 -4.49
C THR A 234 -19.44 6.03 -3.04
N PRO A 235 -20.75 6.28 -2.83
CA PRO A 235 -21.32 6.35 -1.48
C PRO A 235 -21.10 5.03 -0.72
N ARG A 236 -20.71 5.13 0.55
CA ARG A 236 -20.49 3.98 1.44
C ARG A 236 -21.41 4.08 2.65
N ARG A 237 -21.74 2.92 3.22
CA ARG A 237 -22.35 2.86 4.55
C ARG A 237 -21.22 2.95 5.56
N ASP A 238 -21.16 4.08 6.26
CA ASP A 238 -20.13 4.37 7.26
C ASP A 238 -20.62 4.06 8.70
N ASP A 239 -21.84 3.52 8.84
CA ASP A 239 -22.56 3.35 10.11
C ASP A 239 -22.76 1.87 10.51
N VAL A 240 -21.95 0.97 9.95
CA VAL A 240 -22.00 -0.46 10.26
C VAL A 240 -21.08 -0.78 11.43
N THR A 241 -21.62 -1.41 12.48
CA THR A 241 -20.82 -1.82 13.65
C THR A 241 -19.91 -3.00 13.33
N GLU A 242 -18.90 -3.23 14.16
CA GLU A 242 -17.97 -4.35 14.01
C GLU A 242 -18.70 -5.71 14.06
N GLU A 243 -19.69 -5.87 14.94
CA GLU A 243 -20.49 -7.10 15.06
C GLU A 243 -21.33 -7.38 13.82
N ASN A 244 -21.88 -6.32 13.22
CA ASN A 244 -22.62 -6.44 11.97
C ASN A 244 -21.68 -6.81 10.82
N TRP A 245 -20.49 -6.21 10.76
CA TRP A 245 -19.46 -6.61 9.79
C TRP A 245 -19.03 -8.06 9.97
N MET A 246 -18.77 -8.50 11.21
CA MET A 246 -18.45 -9.90 11.52
C MET A 246 -19.56 -10.84 11.05
N THR A 247 -20.83 -10.47 11.27
CA THR A 247 -21.98 -11.27 10.81
C THR A 247 -22.02 -11.36 9.29
N VAL A 248 -21.76 -10.26 8.58
CA VAL A 248 -21.69 -10.26 7.10
C VAL A 248 -20.55 -11.15 6.61
N LEU A 249 -19.35 -10.98 7.15
CA LEU A 249 -18.15 -11.73 6.75
C LEU A 249 -18.26 -13.24 7.07
N GLN A 250 -18.90 -13.58 8.19
CA GLN A 250 -19.10 -14.98 8.59
C GLN A 250 -20.05 -15.74 7.67
N ASN A 251 -21.08 -15.06 7.15
CA ASN A 251 -22.11 -15.66 6.32
C ASN A 251 -21.83 -15.55 4.82
N LEU A 252 -20.71 -14.94 4.45
CA LEU A 252 -20.31 -14.69 3.07
C LEU A 252 -20.25 -15.98 2.25
N GLN A 253 -20.92 -15.98 1.08
CA GLN A 253 -20.89 -17.07 0.11
C GLN A 253 -20.14 -16.69 -1.17
N GLU A 254 -19.87 -17.67 -2.04
CA GLU A 254 -19.13 -17.45 -3.29
C GLU A 254 -19.88 -16.55 -4.28
N GLU A 255 -21.20 -16.59 -4.25
CA GLU A 255 -22.11 -15.77 -5.06
C GLU A 255 -22.16 -14.30 -4.64
N ASP A 256 -21.72 -13.99 -3.42
CA ASP A 256 -21.63 -12.62 -2.89
C ASP A 256 -20.36 -11.91 -3.36
N VAL A 257 -19.38 -12.67 -3.86
CA VAL A 257 -18.07 -12.19 -4.27
C VAL A 257 -18.05 -11.82 -5.74
N GLU A 258 -17.70 -10.58 -6.04
CA GLU A 258 -17.20 -10.20 -7.35
C GLU A 258 -15.75 -10.65 -7.44
N TRP A 259 -15.53 -11.82 -8.05
CA TRP A 259 -14.20 -12.43 -8.10
C TRP A 259 -13.19 -11.52 -8.78
N ARG A 260 -13.57 -10.93 -9.91
CA ARG A 260 -12.68 -10.06 -10.67
C ARG A 260 -13.09 -8.62 -10.45
N ALA A 261 -12.19 -7.83 -9.85
CA ALA A 261 -12.47 -6.42 -9.63
C ALA A 261 -12.82 -5.71 -10.96
N PRO A 262 -13.84 -4.82 -10.99
CA PRO A 262 -14.37 -4.27 -12.25
C PRO A 262 -13.37 -3.46 -13.08
N TRP A 263 -12.39 -2.84 -12.42
CA TRP A 263 -11.33 -2.06 -13.06
C TRP A 263 -10.16 -2.92 -13.54
N MET A 264 -10.14 -4.22 -13.25
CA MET A 264 -8.98 -5.07 -13.51
C MET A 264 -8.81 -5.35 -14.99
N VAL A 265 -7.70 -4.89 -15.56
CA VAL A 265 -7.29 -5.20 -16.94
C VAL A 265 -6.70 -6.62 -16.95
N PRO A 266 -7.06 -7.49 -17.92
CA PRO A 266 -6.38 -8.76 -18.05
C PRO A 266 -4.96 -8.51 -18.55
N ASP A 267 -3.98 -8.87 -17.74
CA ASP A 267 -2.55 -8.72 -18.03
C ASP A 267 -1.78 -9.95 -17.54
N GLU A 268 -0.47 -9.94 -17.68
CA GLU A 268 0.44 -10.93 -17.11
C GLU A 268 0.23 -11.06 -15.59
N ILE A 269 0.01 -12.30 -15.14
CA ILE A 269 -0.15 -12.62 -13.73
C ILE A 269 1.13 -13.25 -13.19
N LEU A 270 1.61 -12.78 -12.05
CA LEU A 270 2.66 -13.47 -11.34
C LEU A 270 2.15 -14.83 -10.87
N TYR A 271 2.75 -15.91 -11.37
CA TYR A 271 2.28 -17.27 -11.08
C TYR A 271 3.13 -17.97 -10.00
N ARG A 272 4.47 -17.92 -10.12
CA ARG A 272 5.43 -18.64 -9.25
C ARG A 272 6.83 -18.03 -9.34
N CYS A 273 7.75 -18.40 -8.45
CA CYS A 273 9.15 -17.98 -8.46
C CYS A 273 10.10 -19.18 -8.48
N GLY A 274 10.67 -19.49 -9.65
CA GLY A 274 11.52 -20.67 -9.83
C GLY A 274 10.75 -21.96 -9.53
N ASP A 275 11.28 -22.77 -8.63
CA ASP A 275 10.66 -24.03 -8.17
C ASP A 275 9.65 -23.83 -7.03
N PHE A 276 9.45 -22.59 -6.56
CA PHE A 276 8.50 -22.28 -5.49
C PHE A 276 7.19 -21.78 -6.07
N ASP A 277 6.08 -22.38 -5.65
CA ASP A 277 4.70 -21.96 -5.96
C ASP A 277 4.26 -20.68 -5.21
N TRP A 278 5.25 -19.95 -4.65
CA TRP A 278 5.10 -18.69 -3.96
C TRP A 278 6.27 -17.78 -4.29
N VAL A 279 6.11 -16.49 -4.03
CA VAL A 279 7.07 -15.43 -4.38
C VAL A 279 7.43 -14.61 -3.14
N PRO A 280 8.72 -14.35 -2.87
CA PRO A 280 9.12 -13.45 -1.81
C PRO A 280 8.80 -12.00 -2.17
N LEU A 281 7.99 -11.33 -1.34
CA LEU A 281 7.79 -9.88 -1.42
C LEU A 281 8.73 -9.17 -0.45
N LEU A 282 9.52 -8.24 -0.97
CA LEU A 282 10.43 -7.41 -0.17
C LEU A 282 9.77 -6.08 0.19
N GLY A 283 9.56 -5.86 1.48
CA GLY A 283 9.07 -4.63 2.09
C GLY A 283 10.17 -3.66 2.49
N VAL A 284 9.81 -2.58 3.19
CA VAL A 284 10.76 -1.61 3.76
C VAL A 284 11.41 -2.10 5.06
N TRP A 285 10.70 -2.92 5.84
CA TRP A 285 11.15 -3.44 7.14
C TRP A 285 11.39 -4.95 7.15
N GLY A 286 11.18 -5.66 6.04
CA GLY A 286 11.55 -7.06 5.89
C GLY A 286 10.89 -7.72 4.68
N ALA A 287 10.73 -9.04 4.71
CA ALA A 287 10.09 -9.80 3.63
C ALA A 287 8.93 -10.68 4.11
N VAL A 288 8.12 -11.17 3.18
CA VAL A 288 7.04 -12.15 3.42
C VAL A 288 6.76 -12.95 2.14
N GLY A 289 6.31 -14.19 2.31
CA GLY A 289 5.88 -15.01 1.19
C GLY A 289 4.48 -14.62 0.69
N TYR A 290 4.31 -14.57 -0.62
CA TYR A 290 3.04 -14.39 -1.31
C TYR A 290 2.75 -15.61 -2.18
N ALA A 291 1.55 -16.18 -2.10
CA ALA A 291 1.15 -17.33 -2.90
C ALA A 291 0.08 -16.93 -3.94
N PRO A 292 0.47 -16.52 -5.16
CA PRO A 292 -0.47 -16.05 -6.16
C PRO A 292 -1.52 -17.08 -6.57
N LEU A 293 -1.19 -18.38 -6.46
CA LEU A 293 -2.08 -19.48 -6.83
C LEU A 293 -3.37 -19.53 -6.01
N LEU A 294 -3.39 -18.95 -4.81
CA LEU A 294 -4.58 -18.79 -3.98
C LEU A 294 -5.55 -17.73 -4.52
N ALA A 295 -5.07 -16.83 -5.37
CA ALA A 295 -5.85 -15.73 -5.94
C ALA A 295 -6.42 -16.05 -7.33
N LEU A 296 -6.20 -17.25 -7.88
CA LEU A 296 -6.53 -17.54 -9.29
C LEU A 296 -8.01 -17.31 -9.65
N ARG A 297 -8.93 -17.49 -8.69
CA ARG A 297 -10.35 -17.15 -8.90
C ARG A 297 -10.54 -15.66 -9.18
N GLN A 298 -9.71 -14.77 -8.60
CA GLN A 298 -9.77 -13.32 -8.85
C GLN A 298 -9.51 -12.97 -10.33
N TYR A 299 -8.80 -13.85 -11.04
CA TYR A 299 -8.55 -13.74 -12.48
C TYR A 299 -9.50 -14.61 -13.32
N ARG A 300 -10.60 -15.10 -12.72
CA ARG A 300 -11.56 -16.06 -13.33
C ARG A 300 -10.94 -17.38 -13.76
N SER A 301 -9.84 -17.77 -13.11
CA SER A 301 -9.18 -19.05 -13.31
C SER A 301 -9.53 -20.03 -12.19
N ARG A 302 -9.25 -21.32 -12.42
CA ARG A 302 -9.44 -22.36 -11.41
C ARG A 302 -8.39 -22.20 -10.33
N GLN A 303 -8.83 -22.11 -9.07
CA GLN A 303 -7.95 -22.07 -7.91
C GLN A 303 -7.52 -23.47 -7.50
N PHE A 304 -6.28 -23.55 -7.04
CA PHE A 304 -5.66 -24.74 -6.49
C PHE A 304 -5.12 -24.39 -5.12
N THR A 305 -5.13 -25.34 -4.19
CA THR A 305 -4.38 -25.19 -2.95
C THR A 305 -2.89 -25.37 -3.29
N PRO A 306 -2.06 -24.30 -3.24
CA PRO A 306 -0.67 -24.45 -3.60
C PRO A 306 0.10 -25.23 -2.53
N PRO A 307 1.16 -25.95 -2.92
CA PRO A 307 2.19 -26.36 -1.98
C PRO A 307 2.75 -25.14 -1.24
N THR A 308 2.53 -25.05 0.08
CA THR A 308 3.02 -23.94 0.92
C THR A 308 4.35 -24.25 1.60
N TYR A 309 5.08 -25.28 1.13
CA TYR A 309 6.39 -25.63 1.68
C TYR A 309 7.34 -24.44 1.58
N GLY A 310 7.91 -24.03 2.72
CA GLY A 310 8.82 -22.89 2.81
C GLY A 310 8.15 -21.50 2.83
N LEU A 311 6.83 -21.39 2.59
CA LEU A 311 6.14 -20.08 2.55
C LEU A 311 6.31 -19.31 3.86
N ALA A 312 6.07 -19.97 5.00
CA ALA A 312 6.21 -19.38 6.33
C ALA A 312 7.67 -19.05 6.68
N GLN A 313 8.65 -19.70 6.05
CA GLN A 313 10.08 -19.44 6.26
C GLN A 313 10.55 -18.18 5.53
N CYS A 314 9.75 -17.67 4.59
CA CYS A 314 10.04 -16.45 3.83
C CYS A 314 9.75 -15.15 4.60
N GLU A 315 9.14 -15.23 5.80
CA GLU A 315 8.87 -14.05 6.62
C GLU A 315 10.04 -13.74 7.57
N PHE A 316 10.70 -12.59 7.37
CA PHE A 316 11.77 -12.13 8.26
C PHE A 316 11.83 -10.61 8.36
N MET A 317 12.20 -10.08 9.52
CA MET A 317 12.48 -8.65 9.70
C MET A 317 13.88 -8.33 9.21
N PHE A 318 14.06 -7.18 8.56
CA PHE A 318 15.37 -6.61 8.41
C PHE A 318 15.88 -6.17 9.79
N THR A 319 16.99 -6.74 10.24
CA THR A 319 17.68 -6.23 11.42
C THR A 319 18.24 -4.84 11.11
N GLY A 320 18.19 -3.95 12.10
CA GLY A 320 19.00 -2.74 12.07
C GLY A 320 20.46 -3.15 12.04
N ASN A 321 21.25 -2.58 11.13
CA ASN A 321 22.70 -2.71 11.25
C ASN A 321 23.06 -2.01 12.57
N ASN A 322 23.53 -2.79 13.54
CA ASN A 322 24.20 -2.27 14.74
C ASN A 322 25.41 -1.43 14.33
#